data_AF-A0A383C258-F1
#
_entry.id   AF-A0A383C258-F1
#
_cell.length_a   1.000
_cell.length_b   1.000
_cell.length_c   1.000
_cell.angle_alpha   90.00
_cell.angle_beta   90.00
_cell.angle_gamma   90.00
#
_symmetry.space_group_name_H-M   'P 1'
#
loop_
_entity.id
_entity.type
_entity.pdbx_description
1 polymer ?
#
loop_
_entity_poly.entity_id
_entity_poly.type
_entity_poly.pdbx_seq_one_letter_code
_entity_poly.pdbx_strand_id
1 'polypeptide(L)'
;MPFGRNAETRNINLFKFPMKIIQITDTHLMPRGTTLHKLNPCERLDACIDNIIEHHSDAEFCVITGDLTDRGDIKAYHDFRDIIQRLPMPCHPLMGNHDHRQVFCEVFPNVPRDENGFVQHVLETPAGRFLMLDTVEHGANWGSYCDKRGKWLSNQLSSSGNVPLYLFMHHPPFEIGIPVLDNINLRKDSQRIHQI
;
A
#
# COMPACT_ATOMS: atom_id res chain seq x y z
N MET A 1 5.63 0.51 -59.56
CA MET A 1 6.91 -0.18 -59.30
C MET A 1 7.38 0.25 -57.92
N PRO A 2 7.64 -0.69 -57.00
CA PRO A 2 7.38 -0.52 -55.58
C PRO A 2 8.64 -0.52 -54.71
N PHE A 3 8.58 0.08 -53.52
CA PHE A 3 9.38 -0.38 -52.39
C PHE A 3 8.49 -0.45 -51.16
N GLY A 4 8.01 -1.66 -50.90
CA GLY A 4 7.45 -2.04 -49.63
C GLY A 4 8.53 -2.02 -48.56
N ARG A 5 8.15 -1.56 -47.37
CA ARG A 5 8.77 -2.04 -46.14
C ARG A 5 7.66 -2.66 -45.33
N ASN A 6 7.71 -3.98 -45.26
CA ASN A 6 6.93 -4.80 -44.36
C ASN A 6 7.09 -4.21 -42.96
N ALA A 7 5.98 -3.79 -42.34
CA ALA A 7 5.94 -3.63 -40.91
C ALA A 7 6.05 -5.03 -40.33
N GLU A 8 7.28 -5.46 -40.03
CA GLU A 8 7.51 -6.61 -39.19
C GLU A 8 6.78 -6.34 -37.88
N THR A 9 5.73 -7.12 -37.65
CA THR A 9 5.16 -7.38 -36.34
C THR A 9 6.33 -7.78 -35.44
N ARG A 10 6.83 -6.83 -34.66
CA ARG A 10 7.70 -7.13 -33.53
C ARG A 10 6.86 -8.00 -32.61
N ASN A 11 7.07 -9.31 -32.69
CA ASN A 11 6.74 -10.23 -31.62
C ASN A 11 7.52 -9.75 -30.39
N ILE A 12 6.89 -8.86 -29.62
CA ILE A 12 7.37 -8.49 -28.30
C ILE A 12 7.21 -9.78 -27.50
N ASN A 13 8.33 -10.46 -27.26
CA ASN A 13 8.38 -11.60 -26.37
C ASN A 13 7.68 -11.22 -25.06
N LEU A 14 6.49 -11.79 -24.83
CA LEU A 14 5.66 -11.59 -23.63
C LEU A 14 6.27 -12.20 -22.37
N PHE A 15 7.46 -12.79 -22.47
CA PHE A 15 8.31 -13.09 -21.32
C PHE A 15 9.03 -11.81 -20.87
N LYS A 16 8.24 -10.81 -20.47
CA LYS A 16 8.73 -9.68 -19.67
C LYS A 16 9.32 -10.26 -18.38
N PHE A 17 10.47 -9.73 -17.97
CA PHE A 17 11.09 -10.01 -16.67
C PHE A 17 10.04 -10.07 -15.55
N PRO A 18 10.21 -10.94 -14.54
CA PRO A 18 9.24 -11.03 -13.45
C PRO A 18 9.04 -9.65 -12.83
N MET A 19 7.77 -9.28 -12.63
CA MET A 19 7.44 -8.02 -11.97
C MET A 19 8.07 -7.99 -10.58
N LYS A 20 8.88 -6.98 -10.32
CA LYS A 20 9.49 -6.73 -9.02
C LYS A 20 8.75 -5.58 -8.34
N ILE A 21 8.29 -5.83 -7.13
CA ILE A 21 7.69 -4.82 -6.25
C ILE A 21 8.48 -4.78 -4.95
N ILE A 22 8.34 -3.68 -4.22
CA ILE A 22 8.88 -3.55 -2.86
C ILE A 22 7.69 -3.39 -1.92
N GLN A 23 7.67 -4.16 -0.84
CA GLN A 23 6.73 -3.97 0.25
C GLN A 23 7.50 -3.62 1.52
N ILE A 24 7.15 -2.49 2.12
CA ILE A 24 7.58 -2.09 3.46
C ILE A 24 6.34 -1.88 4.33
N THR A 25 6.50 -1.85 5.65
CA THR A 25 5.39 -1.72 6.59
C THR A 25 5.87 -1.14 7.91
N ASP A 26 4.94 -0.60 8.72
CA ASP A 26 5.14 -0.26 10.13
C ASP A 26 6.35 0.65 10.36
N THR A 27 6.39 1.74 9.60
CA THR A 27 7.49 2.72 9.70
C THR A 27 7.42 3.53 11.00
N HIS A 28 6.21 3.68 11.58
CA HIS A 28 5.91 4.42 12.80
C HIS A 28 6.68 5.75 12.90
N LEU A 29 6.62 6.56 11.83
CA LEU A 29 7.32 7.83 11.85
C LEU A 29 6.79 8.74 12.95
N MET A 30 7.77 9.31 13.64
CA MET A 30 7.60 10.46 14.52
C MET A 30 8.34 11.64 13.87
N PRO A 31 8.00 12.90 14.21
CA PRO A 31 8.66 14.06 13.61
C PRO A 31 10.19 13.97 13.70
N ARG A 32 10.89 14.39 12.65
CA ARG A 32 12.36 14.24 12.55
C ARG A 32 13.08 14.81 13.77
N GLY A 33 14.08 14.09 14.25
CA GLY A 33 14.82 14.41 15.48
C GLY A 33 14.21 13.85 16.77
N THR A 34 13.13 13.08 16.68
CA THR A 34 12.54 12.37 17.82
C THR A 34 12.90 10.88 17.80
N THR A 35 12.75 10.24 18.96
CA THR A 35 12.95 8.80 19.11
C THR A 35 11.68 8.10 19.58
N LEU A 36 11.41 6.92 19.02
CA LEU A 36 10.40 5.98 19.45
C LEU A 36 11.11 4.71 19.98
N HIS A 37 10.83 4.31 21.22
CA HIS A 37 11.50 3.16 21.87
C HIS A 37 13.05 3.19 21.78
N LYS A 38 13.66 4.39 21.93
CA LYS A 38 15.11 4.66 21.81
C LYS A 38 15.67 4.55 20.37
N LEU A 39 14.80 4.41 19.39
CA LEU A 39 15.13 4.31 17.97
C LEU A 39 14.70 5.60 17.26
N ASN A 40 15.49 6.12 16.31
CA ASN A 40 15.05 7.18 15.42
C ASN A 40 14.35 6.55 14.19
N PRO A 41 13.02 6.74 14.01
CA PRO A 41 12.29 6.17 12.87
C PRO A 41 12.65 6.80 11.53
N CYS A 42 12.88 8.12 11.50
CA CYS A 42 13.26 8.83 10.27
C CYS A 42 14.60 8.32 9.74
N GLU A 43 15.62 8.16 10.60
CA GLU A 43 16.93 7.63 10.17
C GLU A 43 16.84 6.18 9.65
N ARG A 44 15.94 5.36 10.22
CA ARG A 44 15.72 3.98 9.76
C ARG A 44 15.04 3.94 8.41
N LEU A 45 14.00 4.74 8.24
CA LEU A 45 13.33 4.84 6.94
C LEU A 45 14.27 5.45 5.91
N ASP A 46 15.06 6.46 6.27
CA ASP A 46 16.08 7.04 5.39
C ASP A 46 17.06 5.96 4.89
N ALA A 47 17.62 5.15 5.80
CA ALA A 47 18.51 4.06 5.45
C ALA A 47 17.83 2.95 4.61
N CYS A 48 16.56 2.65 4.88
CA CYS A 48 15.77 1.70 4.09
C CYS A 48 15.59 2.21 2.65
N ILE A 49 15.21 3.47 2.49
CA ILE A 49 15.03 4.11 1.18
C ILE A 49 16.35 4.23 0.43
N ASP A 50 17.46 4.56 1.10
CA ASP A 50 18.80 4.59 0.49
C ASP A 50 19.18 3.22 -0.08
N ASN A 51 18.95 2.16 0.69
CA ASN A 51 19.23 0.79 0.26
C ASN A 51 18.37 0.36 -0.95
N ILE A 52 17.09 0.75 -0.95
CA ILE A 52 16.17 0.51 -2.08
C ILE A 52 16.65 1.24 -3.34
N ILE A 53 17.05 2.52 -3.21
CA ILE A 53 17.55 3.31 -4.33
C ILE A 53 18.82 2.67 -4.91
N GLU A 54 19.73 2.19 -4.06
CA GLU A 54 21.01 1.62 -4.50
C GLU A 54 20.86 0.26 -5.18
N HIS A 55 19.95 -0.60 -4.71
CA HIS A 55 19.92 -2.01 -5.11
C HIS A 55 18.62 -2.47 -5.79
N HIS A 56 17.56 -1.68 -5.73
CA HIS A 56 16.22 -2.08 -6.17
C HIS A 56 15.51 -1.00 -7.00
N SER A 57 16.25 -0.12 -7.67
CA SER A 57 15.71 0.93 -8.55
C SER A 57 14.95 0.38 -9.77
N ASP A 58 15.08 -0.91 -10.06
CA ASP A 58 14.37 -1.67 -11.10
C ASP A 58 12.96 -2.13 -10.69
N ALA A 59 12.53 -1.92 -9.44
CA ALA A 59 11.17 -2.26 -9.02
C ALA A 59 10.13 -1.32 -9.67
N GLU A 60 8.99 -1.89 -10.06
CA GLU A 60 7.91 -1.16 -10.76
C GLU A 60 7.20 -0.18 -9.83
N PHE A 61 7.06 -0.53 -8.54
CA PHE A 61 6.50 0.33 -7.49
C PHE A 61 6.82 -0.20 -6.09
N CYS A 62 6.62 0.66 -5.09
CA CYS A 62 6.67 0.33 -3.67
C CYS A 62 5.27 0.42 -3.04
N VAL A 63 4.93 -0.49 -2.14
CA VAL A 63 3.72 -0.45 -1.31
C VAL A 63 4.13 -0.35 0.16
N ILE A 64 3.51 0.56 0.91
CA ILE A 64 3.75 0.73 2.35
C ILE A 64 2.48 0.32 3.09
N THR A 65 2.48 -0.83 3.76
CA THR A 65 1.26 -1.48 4.28
C THR A 65 0.84 -1.01 5.68
N GLY A 66 0.81 0.30 5.90
CA GLY A 66 0.25 0.90 7.11
C GLY A 66 1.26 1.25 8.19
N ASP A 67 0.73 1.90 9.23
CA ASP A 67 1.46 2.51 10.35
C ASP A 67 2.60 3.38 9.84
N LEU A 68 2.23 4.31 8.96
CA LEU A 68 3.13 5.26 8.33
C LEU A 68 3.70 6.22 9.37
N THR A 69 2.85 6.65 10.30
CA THR A 69 3.21 7.48 11.45
C THR A 69 2.79 6.78 12.74
N ASP A 70 3.44 7.09 13.86
CA ASP A 70 3.08 6.50 15.16
C ASP A 70 1.80 7.10 15.76
N ARG A 71 1.42 8.33 15.37
CA ARG A 71 0.33 9.08 16.03
C ARG A 71 -0.56 9.89 15.08
N GLY A 72 -0.36 9.76 13.78
CA GLY A 72 -1.08 10.58 12.80
C GLY A 72 -0.68 12.06 12.78
N ASP A 73 0.51 12.41 13.31
CA ASP A 73 0.99 13.78 13.38
C ASP A 73 1.29 14.35 11.98
N ILE A 74 0.76 15.55 11.67
CA ILE A 74 0.96 16.18 10.35
C ILE A 74 2.44 16.40 10.00
N LYS A 75 3.27 16.73 11.01
CA LYS A 75 4.72 16.89 10.81
C LYS A 75 5.39 15.56 10.44
N ALA A 76 5.00 14.47 11.10
CA ALA A 76 5.49 13.14 10.79
C ALA A 76 5.07 12.70 9.38
N TYR A 77 3.85 13.04 8.93
CA TYR A 77 3.45 12.79 7.55
C TYR A 77 4.23 13.61 6.52
N HIS A 78 4.57 14.86 6.82
CA HIS A 78 5.46 15.65 5.94
C HIS A 78 6.85 15.02 5.87
N ASP A 79 7.45 14.67 7.01
CA ASP A 79 8.73 13.96 7.05
C ASP A 79 8.67 12.64 6.28
N PHE A 80 7.61 11.86 6.48
CA PHE A 80 7.36 10.60 5.77
C PHE A 80 7.29 10.81 4.26
N ARG A 81 6.45 11.74 3.79
CA ARG A 81 6.33 12.11 2.38
C ARG A 81 7.69 12.50 1.80
N ASP A 82 8.43 13.34 2.52
CA ASP A 82 9.70 13.88 2.05
C ASP A 82 10.77 12.79 1.92
N ILE A 83 10.68 11.73 2.71
CA ILE A 83 11.55 10.55 2.61
C ILE A 83 11.13 9.64 1.45
N ILE A 84 9.86 9.27 1.35
CA ILE A 84 9.40 8.29 0.35
C ILE A 84 9.41 8.84 -1.08
N GLN A 85 9.30 10.15 -1.28
CA GLN A 85 9.37 10.78 -2.60
C GLN A 85 10.76 10.67 -3.25
N ARG A 86 11.78 10.22 -2.50
CA ARG A 86 13.13 9.95 -3.03
C ARG A 86 13.19 8.65 -3.85
N LEU A 87 12.21 7.76 -3.69
CA LEU A 87 12.13 6.53 -4.46
C LEU A 87 12.02 6.84 -5.97
N PRO A 88 12.77 6.14 -6.84
CA PRO A 88 12.74 6.38 -8.29
C PRO A 88 11.51 5.76 -8.97
N MET A 89 10.66 5.06 -8.21
CA MET A 89 9.42 4.42 -8.65
C MET A 89 8.21 4.95 -7.86
N PRO A 90 6.98 4.80 -8.38
CA PRO A 90 5.76 5.13 -7.64
C PRO A 90 5.69 4.43 -6.29
N CYS A 91 5.16 5.14 -5.29
CA CYS A 91 4.95 4.61 -3.95
C CYS A 91 3.47 4.71 -3.57
N HIS A 92 2.91 3.61 -3.05
CA HIS A 92 1.51 3.45 -2.67
C HIS A 92 1.40 3.25 -1.16
N PRO A 93 1.29 4.33 -0.37
CA PRO A 93 1.06 4.22 1.07
C PRO A 93 -0.38 3.81 1.38
N LEU A 94 -0.53 2.81 2.26
CA LEU A 94 -1.78 2.39 2.87
C LEU A 94 -1.83 2.87 4.32
N MET A 95 -3.03 2.95 4.85
CA MET A 95 -3.31 3.38 6.23
C MET A 95 -3.17 2.20 7.20
N GLY A 96 -2.53 2.42 8.36
CA GLY A 96 -2.62 1.53 9.53
C GLY A 96 -3.34 2.16 10.71
N ASN A 97 -3.53 1.43 11.82
CA ASN A 97 -4.32 1.94 12.94
C ASN A 97 -3.67 3.12 13.69
N HIS A 98 -2.35 3.32 13.56
CA HIS A 98 -1.68 4.51 14.09
C HIS A 98 -1.85 5.76 13.21
N ASP A 99 -2.38 5.58 11.99
CA ASP A 99 -2.56 6.66 11.03
C ASP A 99 -3.91 7.38 11.17
N HIS A 100 -3.92 8.66 10.80
CA HIS A 100 -5.13 9.50 10.82
C HIS A 100 -5.55 9.91 9.41
N ARG A 101 -6.63 9.29 8.90
CA ARG A 101 -7.14 9.47 7.52
C ARG A 101 -7.26 10.91 7.05
N GLN A 102 -7.82 11.80 7.87
CA GLN A 102 -7.96 13.21 7.49
C GLN A 102 -6.59 13.88 7.25
N VAL A 103 -5.68 13.79 8.23
CA VAL A 103 -4.34 14.39 8.14
C VAL A 103 -3.54 13.76 6.99
N PHE A 104 -3.64 12.45 6.82
CA PHE A 104 -3.03 11.77 5.68
C PHE A 104 -3.54 12.35 4.35
N CYS A 105 -4.84 12.54 4.18
CA CYS A 105 -5.43 13.09 2.96
C CYS A 105 -5.05 14.57 2.72
N GLU A 106 -4.79 15.34 3.79
CA GLU A 106 -4.28 16.71 3.68
C GLU A 106 -2.85 16.74 3.13
N VAL A 107 -1.99 15.81 3.57
CA VAL A 107 -0.59 15.72 3.11
C VAL A 107 -0.46 15.01 1.75
N PHE A 108 -1.35 14.06 1.47
CA PHE A 108 -1.38 13.22 0.27
C PHE A 108 -2.69 13.40 -0.54
N PRO A 109 -2.98 14.60 -1.07
CA PRO A 109 -4.25 14.87 -1.74
C PRO A 109 -4.45 14.06 -3.04
N ASN A 110 -3.35 13.58 -3.63
CA ASN A 110 -3.34 12.82 -4.89
C ASN A 110 -3.42 11.30 -4.68
N VAL A 111 -3.35 10.81 -3.44
CA VAL A 111 -3.54 9.37 -3.19
C VAL A 111 -4.99 9.00 -3.49
N PRO A 112 -5.23 7.99 -4.34
CA PRO A 112 -6.59 7.62 -4.70
C PRO A 112 -7.42 7.17 -3.50
N ARG A 113 -8.71 7.50 -3.55
CA ARG A 113 -9.72 7.12 -2.58
C ARG A 113 -10.93 6.55 -3.31
N ASP A 114 -11.68 5.70 -2.64
CA ASP A 114 -12.96 5.25 -3.17
C ASP A 114 -14.05 6.33 -3.05
N GLU A 115 -15.24 6.04 -3.59
CA GLU A 115 -16.40 6.92 -3.53
C GLU A 115 -16.89 7.25 -2.11
N ASN A 116 -16.45 6.48 -1.10
CA ASN A 116 -16.80 6.65 0.30
C ASN A 116 -15.71 7.40 1.09
N GLY A 117 -14.62 7.79 0.44
CA GLY A 117 -13.50 8.51 1.05
C GLY A 117 -12.49 7.63 1.77
N PHE A 118 -12.59 6.30 1.67
CA PHE A 118 -11.58 5.38 2.18
C PHE A 118 -10.34 5.41 1.29
N VAL A 119 -9.15 5.28 1.87
CA VAL A 119 -7.87 5.25 1.15
C VAL A 119 -7.67 3.87 0.52
N GLN A 120 -8.59 3.48 -0.35
CA GLN A 120 -8.60 2.18 -1.02
C GLN A 120 -8.79 2.36 -2.53
N HIS A 121 -8.02 1.61 -3.31
CA HIS A 121 -7.99 1.75 -4.76
C HIS A 121 -7.44 0.51 -5.44
N VAL A 122 -7.55 0.48 -6.77
CA VAL A 122 -6.97 -0.55 -7.62
C VAL A 122 -5.80 0.04 -8.39
N LEU A 123 -4.67 -0.63 -8.36
CA LEU A 123 -3.55 -0.41 -9.27
C LEU A 123 -3.55 -1.54 -10.32
N GLU A 124 -3.68 -1.16 -11.58
CA GLU A 124 -3.67 -2.12 -12.69
C GLU A 124 -2.27 -2.24 -13.28
N THR A 125 -1.82 -3.48 -13.48
CA THR A 125 -0.48 -3.78 -13.96
C THR A 125 -0.52 -4.94 -14.97
N PRO A 126 0.55 -5.18 -15.75
CA PRO A 126 0.64 -6.37 -16.59
C PRO A 126 0.58 -7.71 -15.82
N ALA A 127 0.89 -7.73 -14.52
CA ALA A 127 0.84 -8.94 -13.70
C ALA A 127 -0.54 -9.21 -13.10
N GLY A 128 -1.41 -8.20 -13.03
CA GLY A 128 -2.72 -8.31 -12.42
C GLY A 128 -3.19 -7.00 -11.78
N ARG A 129 -4.25 -7.11 -10.98
CA ARG A 129 -4.86 -5.99 -10.26
C ARG A 129 -4.45 -6.04 -8.79
N PHE A 130 -3.88 -4.95 -8.31
CA PHE A 130 -3.41 -4.79 -6.93
C PHE A 130 -4.41 -3.94 -6.17
N LEU A 131 -5.08 -4.54 -5.19
CA LEU A 131 -6.14 -3.92 -4.40
C LEU A 131 -5.54 -3.42 -3.08
N MET A 132 -5.44 -2.10 -2.96
CA MET A 132 -5.00 -1.44 -1.75
C MET A 132 -6.22 -1.22 -0.86
N LEU A 133 -6.27 -1.84 0.32
CA LEU A 133 -7.43 -1.78 1.21
C LEU A 133 -7.15 -0.89 2.43
N ASP A 134 -8.12 -0.04 2.75
CA ASP A 134 -8.15 0.74 3.98
C ASP A 134 -8.93 -0.05 5.04
N THR A 135 -8.23 -0.61 6.02
CA THR A 135 -8.84 -1.38 7.12
C THR A 135 -8.95 -0.58 8.42
N VAL A 136 -8.69 0.74 8.38
CA VAL A 136 -8.64 1.57 9.58
C VAL A 136 -10.03 1.96 10.04
N GLU A 137 -10.26 1.85 11.35
CA GLU A 137 -11.43 2.39 12.04
C GLU A 137 -10.95 3.46 13.03
N HIS A 138 -11.52 4.67 12.96
CA HIS A 138 -11.03 5.76 13.78
C HIS A 138 -11.29 5.50 15.27
N GLY A 139 -10.25 5.62 16.09
CA GLY A 139 -10.32 5.38 17.53
C GLY A 139 -10.26 3.91 17.94
N ALA A 140 -10.07 2.99 16.99
CA ALA A 140 -9.82 1.58 17.26
C ALA A 140 -8.41 1.20 16.83
N ASN A 141 -7.75 0.36 17.63
CA ASN A 141 -6.45 -0.20 17.28
C ASN A 141 -6.57 -1.46 16.41
N TRP A 142 -7.79 -1.98 16.20
CA TRP A 142 -8.04 -3.18 15.40
C TRP A 142 -8.59 -2.83 14.03
N GLY A 143 -8.42 -3.75 13.08
CA GLY A 143 -8.98 -3.61 11.76
C GLY A 143 -10.50 -3.72 11.74
N SER A 144 -11.13 -2.93 10.89
CA SER A 144 -12.54 -3.12 10.51
C SER A 144 -12.73 -3.02 9.01
N TYR A 145 -13.77 -3.69 8.51
CA TYR A 145 -14.16 -3.67 7.12
C TYR A 145 -15.68 -3.59 6.99
N CYS A 146 -16.19 -2.36 7.04
CA CYS A 146 -17.62 -2.05 7.01
C CYS A 146 -18.29 -2.38 5.67
N ASP A 147 -19.63 -2.31 5.63
CA ASP A 147 -20.44 -2.68 4.46
C ASP A 147 -20.04 -1.97 3.17
N LYS A 148 -19.67 -0.69 3.26
CA LYS A 148 -19.24 0.12 2.12
C LYS A 148 -17.95 -0.42 1.50
N ARG A 149 -16.93 -0.68 2.35
CA ARG A 149 -15.66 -1.25 1.91
C ARG A 149 -15.81 -2.68 1.41
N GLY A 150 -16.67 -3.48 2.06
CA GLY A 150 -17.03 -4.83 1.64
C GLY A 150 -17.69 -4.86 0.25
N LYS A 151 -18.66 -3.97 0.01
CA LYS A 151 -19.31 -3.83 -1.30
C LYS A 151 -18.33 -3.38 -2.37
N TRP A 152 -17.45 -2.43 -2.05
CA TRP A 152 -16.39 -1.99 -2.96
C TRP A 152 -15.51 -3.18 -3.36
N LEU A 153 -15.03 -3.97 -2.38
CA LEU A 153 -14.20 -5.13 -2.64
C LEU A 153 -14.92 -6.17 -3.49
N SER A 154 -16.17 -6.52 -3.15
CA SER A 154 -16.99 -7.47 -3.90
C SER A 154 -17.15 -7.06 -5.37
N ASN A 155 -17.33 -5.76 -5.64
CA ASN A 155 -17.38 -5.23 -7.00
C ASN A 155 -16.04 -5.38 -7.73
N GLN A 156 -14.91 -5.15 -7.05
CA GLN A 156 -13.58 -5.34 -7.64
C GLN A 156 -13.30 -6.82 -7.95
N LEU A 157 -13.64 -7.73 -7.04
CA LEU A 157 -13.48 -9.17 -7.25
C LEU A 157 -14.36 -9.65 -8.42
N SER A 158 -15.65 -9.29 -8.42
CA SER A 158 -16.62 -9.70 -9.45
C SER A 158 -16.29 -9.18 -10.85
N SER A 159 -15.66 -8.01 -10.93
CA SER A 159 -15.26 -7.39 -12.22
C SER A 159 -13.90 -7.86 -12.74
N SER A 160 -13.14 -8.65 -11.96
CA SER A 160 -11.76 -9.05 -12.31
C SER A 160 -11.65 -10.16 -13.36
N GLY A 161 -12.72 -10.93 -13.58
CA GLY A 161 -12.68 -12.09 -14.46
C GLY A 161 -11.62 -13.10 -14.01
N ASN A 162 -10.68 -13.44 -14.91
CA ASN A 162 -9.57 -14.36 -14.63
C ASN A 162 -8.24 -13.63 -14.35
N VAL A 163 -8.25 -12.30 -14.19
CA VAL A 163 -7.03 -11.53 -13.94
C VAL A 163 -6.55 -11.79 -12.50
N PRO A 164 -5.26 -12.08 -12.27
CA PRO A 164 -4.72 -12.23 -10.93
C PRO A 164 -5.00 -11.01 -10.04
N LEU A 165 -5.33 -11.28 -8.78
CA LEU A 165 -5.62 -10.26 -7.78
C LEU A 165 -4.63 -10.36 -6.63
N TYR A 166 -4.13 -9.21 -6.19
CA TYR A 166 -3.22 -9.10 -5.06
C TYR A 166 -3.82 -8.13 -4.05
N LEU A 167 -4.10 -8.59 -2.84
CA LEU A 167 -4.68 -7.75 -1.79
C LEU A 167 -3.58 -7.25 -0.83
N PHE A 168 -3.57 -5.95 -0.58
CA PHE A 168 -2.68 -5.30 0.38
C PHE A 168 -3.52 -4.63 1.44
N MET A 169 -3.22 -4.89 2.71
CA MET A 169 -3.89 -4.30 3.86
C MET A 169 -2.97 -4.33 5.07
N HIS A 170 -3.21 -3.42 6.02
CA HIS A 170 -2.47 -3.39 7.28
C HIS A 170 -2.90 -4.50 8.24
N HIS A 171 -4.19 -4.58 8.56
CA HIS A 171 -4.73 -5.60 9.46
C HIS A 171 -4.98 -6.93 8.72
N PRO A 172 -4.26 -8.02 9.03
CA PRO A 172 -4.43 -9.29 8.33
C PRO A 172 -5.83 -9.91 8.60
N PRO A 173 -6.44 -10.60 7.62
CA PRO A 173 -7.73 -11.28 7.79
C PRO A 173 -7.57 -12.70 8.37
N PHE A 174 -6.48 -12.98 9.07
CA PHE A 174 -6.18 -14.28 9.69
C PHE A 174 -5.21 -14.09 10.85
N GLU A 175 -5.07 -15.12 11.68
CA GLU A 175 -4.05 -15.16 12.74
C GLU A 175 -2.68 -15.40 12.13
N ILE A 176 -1.71 -14.56 12.49
CA ILE A 176 -0.31 -14.65 12.06
C ILE A 176 0.58 -15.30 13.13
N GLY A 177 0.00 -15.65 14.29
CA GLY A 177 0.71 -16.33 15.39
C GLY A 177 1.51 -15.38 16.28
N ILE A 178 1.20 -14.09 16.26
CA ILE A 178 1.79 -13.07 17.12
C ILE A 178 0.65 -12.48 17.97
N PRO A 179 0.48 -12.90 19.24
CA PRO A 179 -0.74 -12.63 20.01
C PRO A 179 -1.14 -11.16 20.10
N VAL A 180 -0.16 -10.25 20.20
CA VAL A 180 -0.43 -8.81 20.24
C VAL A 180 -1.03 -8.32 18.92
N LEU A 181 -0.51 -8.79 17.78
CA LEU A 181 -0.99 -8.42 16.45
C LEU A 181 -2.30 -9.15 16.10
N ASP A 182 -2.45 -10.41 16.53
CA ASP A 182 -3.68 -11.17 16.35
C ASP A 182 -4.87 -10.53 17.09
N ASN A 183 -4.63 -9.88 18.23
CA ASN A 183 -5.66 -9.13 18.95
C ASN A 183 -6.14 -7.86 18.23
N ILE A 184 -5.35 -7.33 17.29
CA ILE A 184 -5.66 -6.13 16.50
C ILE A 184 -5.93 -6.44 15.02
N ASN A 185 -6.05 -7.70 14.63
CA ASN A 185 -6.40 -8.10 13.27
C ASN A 185 -7.82 -7.62 12.85
N LEU A 186 -8.34 -8.09 11.71
CA LEU A 186 -9.70 -7.75 11.24
C LEU A 186 -10.85 -8.32 12.10
N ARG A 187 -10.57 -9.10 13.14
CA ARG A 187 -11.52 -9.68 14.09
C ARG A 187 -12.73 -10.32 13.38
N LYS A 188 -13.96 -9.92 13.76
CA LYS A 188 -15.20 -10.43 13.14
C LYS A 188 -15.29 -10.12 11.64
N ASP A 189 -14.64 -9.06 11.17
CA ASP A 189 -14.66 -8.67 9.76
C ASP A 189 -13.70 -9.54 8.92
N SER A 190 -12.82 -10.35 9.55
CA SER A 190 -12.05 -11.40 8.84
C SER A 190 -12.98 -12.40 8.14
N GLN A 191 -13.98 -12.93 8.87
CA GLN A 191 -14.95 -13.88 8.31
C GLN A 191 -15.72 -13.27 7.14
N ARG A 192 -16.01 -11.97 7.23
CA ARG A 192 -16.67 -11.24 6.16
C ARG A 192 -15.80 -11.18 4.91
N ILE A 193 -14.52 -10.81 5.03
CA ILE A 193 -13.63 -10.74 3.86
C ILE A 193 -13.49 -12.11 3.19
N HIS A 194 -13.44 -13.21 3.96
CA HIS A 194 -13.40 -14.57 3.41
C HIS A 194 -14.67 -14.99 2.65
N GLN A 195 -15.78 -14.27 2.80
CA GLN A 195 -17.06 -14.56 2.15
C GLN A 195 -17.34 -13.68 0.91
N ILE A 196 -16.52 -12.66 0.67
CA ILE A 196 -16.60 -11.77 -0.49
C ILE A 196 -15.98 -12.46 -1.70
#